data_AF-A0A2K6QFT0-F1
#
_entry.id   AF-A0A2K6QFT0-F1
#
_cell.length_a   1.000
_cell.length_b   1.000
_cell.length_c   1.000
_cell.angle_alpha   90.00
_cell.angle_beta   90.00
_cell.angle_gamma   90.00
#
_symmetry.space_group_name_H-M   'P 1'
#
loop_
_entity.id
_entity.type
_entity.pdbx_description
1 polymer ?
#
loop_
_entity_poly.entity_id
_entity_poly.type
_entity_poly.pdbx_seq_one_letter_code
_entity_poly.pdbx_strand_id
1 'polypeptide(L)'
;DSARIWQAREDRQGGRPAWLGAVGLPDPALACALCIRPLSFLLQMYALLPPPCCAGMRVFRNQLPRKNDFYSYEPPSENPPPETGQSVCLQLKSSAGLCRVCGCLGPKTCSRCHKAYYCSKEHQTLDQKLRYKQACTQSDHLDHIIPDHDFLFPEFAIVIEAKDEITPEVVEKEDYLEIIGSMGDALEEELDSMAKHESREDNIFQKFKTQIAFEPAQILRYGRGIAPIWISGENIPQEKDIPENILCDAKRMFEFQVMPQLLNYLKAGRLGKSIDWGILAVFTWAESCSLGTGSTE
;
A
#
# COMPACT_ATOMS: atom_id res chain seq x y z
N ASP A 1 5.63 -24.53 -1.25
CA ASP A 1 6.43 -23.63 -0.39
C ASP A 1 7.08 -22.47 -1.12
N SER A 2 7.90 -22.72 -2.14
CA SER A 2 8.53 -21.66 -2.95
C SER A 2 7.54 -20.66 -3.56
N ALA A 3 6.35 -21.13 -3.96
CA ALA A 3 5.29 -20.28 -4.53
C ALA A 3 4.79 -19.18 -3.58
N ARG A 4 4.71 -19.43 -2.26
CA ARG A 4 4.28 -18.41 -1.28
C ARG A 4 5.35 -17.33 -1.07
N ILE A 5 6.62 -17.73 -1.02
CA ILE A 5 7.73 -16.77 -0.95
C ILE A 5 7.74 -15.92 -2.21
N TRP A 6 7.53 -16.54 -3.37
CA TRP A 6 7.40 -15.86 -4.66
C TRP A 6 6.28 -14.81 -4.66
N GLN A 7 5.05 -15.20 -4.31
CA GLN A 7 3.91 -14.26 -4.22
C GLN A 7 4.09 -13.14 -3.18
N ALA A 8 4.89 -13.36 -2.14
CA ALA A 8 5.20 -12.35 -1.14
C ALA A 8 6.36 -11.41 -1.56
N ARG A 9 7.16 -11.83 -2.54
CA ARG A 9 8.23 -11.02 -3.16
C ARG A 9 7.76 -10.20 -4.34
N GLU A 10 6.63 -10.58 -4.93
CA GLU A 10 6.01 -9.82 -6.00
C GLU A 10 5.36 -8.56 -5.44
N ASP A 11 5.84 -7.42 -5.94
CA ASP A 11 5.18 -6.14 -5.77
C ASP A 11 3.88 -6.15 -6.57
N ARG A 12 2.79 -5.72 -5.94
CA ARG A 12 1.48 -5.71 -6.59
C ARG A 12 0.54 -4.69 -5.99
N GLN A 13 -0.38 -4.24 -6.83
CA GLN A 13 -1.58 -3.53 -6.40
C GLN A 13 -2.79 -4.46 -6.43
N GLY A 14 -3.73 -4.24 -5.52
CA GLY A 14 -5.01 -4.95 -5.47
C GLY A 14 -4.89 -6.46 -5.26
N GLY A 15 -5.99 -7.18 -5.46
CA GLY A 15 -6.05 -8.61 -5.15
C GLY A 15 -6.01 -8.87 -3.65
N ARG A 16 -5.29 -9.91 -3.22
CA ARG A 16 -5.15 -10.27 -1.81
C ARG A 16 -3.72 -10.07 -1.31
N PRO A 17 -3.53 -9.72 -0.03
CA PRO A 17 -2.20 -9.75 0.57
C PRO A 17 -1.66 -11.19 0.58
N ALA A 18 -0.37 -11.35 0.30
CA ALA A 18 0.36 -12.59 0.55
C ALA A 18 1.05 -12.49 1.90
N TRP A 19 0.66 -13.37 2.80
CA TRP A 19 1.27 -13.48 4.12
C TRP A 19 2.31 -14.61 4.12
N LEU A 20 3.51 -14.28 4.58
CA LEU A 20 4.60 -15.21 4.84
C LEU A 20 4.28 -16.12 6.04
N GLY A 21 3.55 -15.65 7.04
CA GLY A 21 3.22 -16.43 8.22
C GLY A 21 2.10 -15.82 9.04
N ALA A 22 1.70 -16.49 10.12
CA ALA A 22 0.65 -16.00 11.01
C ALA A 22 1.13 -14.86 11.93
N VAL A 23 2.44 -14.74 12.12
CA VAL A 23 3.04 -13.67 12.92
C VAL A 23 2.86 -12.34 12.20
N GLY A 24 2.34 -11.34 12.90
CA GLY A 24 2.09 -10.00 12.34
C GLY A 24 0.90 -9.91 11.39
N LEU A 25 0.03 -10.93 11.36
CA LEU A 25 -1.26 -10.79 10.69
C LEU A 25 -2.07 -9.70 11.38
N PRO A 26 -2.76 -8.84 10.60
CA PRO A 26 -3.66 -7.87 11.17
C PRO A 26 -4.81 -8.56 11.90
N ASP A 27 -5.30 -7.90 12.95
CA ASP A 27 -6.51 -8.33 13.66
C ASP A 27 -7.67 -8.52 12.65
N PRO A 28 -8.51 -9.57 12.81
CA PRO A 28 -9.69 -9.79 11.97
C PRO A 28 -10.63 -8.58 11.84
N ALA A 29 -10.58 -7.62 12.78
CA ALA A 29 -11.32 -6.36 12.80
C ALA A 29 -10.65 -5.22 12.03
N LEU A 30 -10.10 -5.50 10.83
CA LEU A 30 -9.66 -4.44 9.92
C LEU A 30 -10.84 -3.67 9.35
N ALA A 31 -11.24 -2.63 10.07
CA ALA A 31 -12.31 -1.74 9.70
C ALA A 31 -11.84 -0.29 9.51
N CYS A 32 -12.53 0.42 8.63
CA CYS A 32 -12.46 1.87 8.51
C CYS A 32 -12.88 2.52 9.83
N ALA A 33 -12.09 3.46 10.34
CA ALA A 33 -12.40 4.16 11.59
C ALA A 33 -13.69 4.99 11.53
N LEU A 34 -14.10 5.42 10.32
CA LEU A 34 -15.26 6.29 10.12
C LEU A 34 -16.55 5.49 9.90
N CYS A 35 -16.54 4.54 8.97
CA CYS A 35 -17.75 3.79 8.58
C CYS A 35 -17.81 2.36 9.13
N ILE A 36 -16.77 1.90 9.83
CA ILE A 36 -16.68 0.57 10.48
C ILE A 36 -16.75 -0.60 9.48
N ARG A 37 -16.77 -0.33 8.17
CA ARG A 37 -16.74 -1.37 7.12
C ARG A 37 -15.35 -1.97 6.95
N PRO A 38 -15.25 -3.24 6.51
CA PRO A 38 -13.99 -3.90 6.21
C PRO A 38 -13.13 -3.14 5.19
N LEU A 39 -11.82 -3.08 5.46
CA LEU A 39 -10.85 -2.49 4.54
C LEU A 39 -10.53 -3.44 3.38
N SER A 40 -10.32 -2.87 2.20
CA SER A 40 -9.85 -3.61 1.02
C SER A 40 -8.34 -3.42 0.84
N PHE A 41 -7.69 -4.44 0.31
CA PHE A 41 -6.24 -4.47 0.16
C PHE A 41 -5.81 -3.64 -1.05
N LEU A 42 -4.90 -2.68 -0.83
CA LEU A 42 -4.50 -1.70 -1.83
C LEU A 42 -3.19 -2.07 -2.53
N LEU A 43 -2.13 -2.32 -1.77
CA LEU A 43 -0.75 -2.41 -2.27
C LEU A 43 0.07 -3.31 -1.35
N GLN A 44 0.92 -4.15 -1.94
CA GLN A 44 1.99 -4.88 -1.25
C GLN A 44 3.29 -4.60 -1.99
N MET A 45 4.30 -4.28 -1.21
CA MET A 45 5.66 -4.10 -1.69
C MET A 45 6.60 -4.96 -0.87
N TYR A 46 7.53 -5.61 -1.56
CA TYR A 46 8.68 -6.26 -0.99
C TYR A 46 9.73 -5.21 -0.64
N ALA A 47 9.49 -4.50 0.46
CA ALA A 47 10.42 -3.53 1.03
C ALA A 47 11.24 -4.18 2.16
N LEU A 48 12.57 -3.98 2.12
CA LEU A 48 13.48 -4.51 3.14
C LEU A 48 13.36 -3.77 4.48
N LEU A 49 12.73 -2.58 4.51
CA LEU A 49 12.71 -1.71 5.69
C LEU A 49 11.29 -1.32 6.13
N PRO A 50 11.10 -0.98 7.42
CA PRO A 50 9.77 -0.80 8.01
C PRO A 50 9.13 0.54 7.68
N PRO A 51 7.96 0.59 7.01
CA PRO A 51 7.20 1.83 6.79
C PRO A 51 6.50 2.33 8.07
N PRO A 52 6.21 3.63 8.18
CA PRO A 52 5.45 4.19 9.27
C PRO A 52 3.94 4.15 8.96
N CYS A 53 3.12 4.29 9.99
CA CYS A 53 1.67 4.37 9.88
C CYS A 53 1.24 5.83 9.63
N CYS A 54 0.45 6.06 8.57
CA CYS A 54 -0.22 7.34 8.29
C CYS A 54 -1.73 7.23 8.55
N ALA A 55 -2.38 8.36 8.87
CA ALA A 55 -3.82 8.43 9.12
C ALA A 55 -4.63 8.14 7.84
N GLY A 56 -5.63 7.26 7.93
CA GLY A 56 -6.61 6.95 6.86
C GLY A 56 -6.39 5.60 6.16
N MET A 57 -5.15 5.13 6.06
CA MET A 57 -4.79 3.80 5.55
C MET A 57 -4.13 2.98 6.65
N ARG A 58 -4.33 1.65 6.64
CA ARG A 58 -3.63 0.76 7.58
C ARG A 58 -2.49 0.07 6.85
N VAL A 59 -1.28 0.25 7.38
CA VAL A 59 -0.05 -0.33 6.85
C VAL A 59 0.42 -1.42 7.81
N PHE A 60 0.75 -2.59 7.25
CA PHE A 60 1.22 -3.74 8.01
C PHE A 60 2.57 -4.19 7.48
N ARG A 61 3.44 -4.64 8.40
CA ARG A 61 4.70 -5.29 8.07
C ARG A 61 4.52 -6.80 8.25
N ASN A 62 4.79 -7.55 7.18
CA ASN A 62 4.85 -8.99 7.25
C ASN A 62 6.25 -9.47 6.89
N GLN A 63 7.09 -9.63 7.91
CA GLN A 63 8.47 -10.06 7.73
C GLN A 63 8.77 -11.23 8.65
N LEU A 64 9.68 -12.10 8.19
CA LEU A 64 10.25 -13.19 8.97
C LEU A 64 11.77 -13.01 9.03
N PRO A 65 12.43 -13.41 10.13
CA PRO A 65 13.87 -13.47 10.18
C PRO A 65 14.42 -14.31 9.02
N ARG A 66 15.60 -13.92 8.51
CA ARG A 66 16.24 -14.61 7.38
C ARG A 66 16.38 -16.12 7.62
N LYS A 67 16.78 -16.48 8.84
CA LYS A 67 16.73 -17.85 9.35
C LYS A 67 15.42 -18.04 10.13
N ASN A 68 14.52 -18.87 9.61
CA ASN A 68 13.25 -19.19 10.25
C ASN A 68 12.86 -20.64 9.97
N ASP A 69 11.88 -21.16 10.71
CA ASP A 69 11.46 -22.57 10.62
C ASP A 69 10.50 -22.85 9.45
N PHE A 70 10.05 -21.81 8.76
CA PHE A 70 8.98 -21.91 7.74
C PHE A 70 9.52 -21.95 6.31
N TYR A 71 10.70 -21.37 6.06
CA TYR A 71 11.24 -21.15 4.72
C TYR A 71 12.75 -21.39 4.68
N SER A 72 13.23 -21.76 3.49
CA SER A 72 14.66 -21.94 3.23
C SER A 72 15.45 -20.66 3.55
N TYR A 73 16.66 -20.86 4.07
CA TYR A 73 17.62 -19.78 4.21
C TYR A 73 17.98 -19.21 2.84
N GLU A 74 18.18 -20.03 1.82
CA GLU A 74 18.48 -19.56 0.47
C GLU A 74 17.22 -19.09 -0.26
N PRO A 75 17.29 -17.98 -1.04
CA PRO A 75 16.16 -17.50 -1.80
C PRO A 75 15.77 -18.51 -2.89
N PRO A 76 14.48 -18.63 -3.26
CA PRO A 76 14.11 -19.36 -4.47
C PRO A 76 14.76 -18.72 -5.71
N SER A 77 14.95 -19.51 -6.78
CA SER A 77 15.45 -19.03 -8.08
C SER A 77 14.57 -17.90 -8.62
N GLU A 78 15.14 -16.99 -9.43
CA GLU A 78 14.43 -15.88 -10.11
C GLU A 78 13.48 -16.32 -11.23
N ASN A 79 13.53 -17.59 -11.64
CA ASN A 79 12.51 -18.12 -12.53
C ASN A 79 11.25 -18.43 -11.72
N PRO A 80 10.06 -17.98 -12.15
CA PRO A 80 8.82 -18.32 -11.50
C PRO A 80 8.67 -19.85 -11.49
N PRO A 81 8.12 -20.44 -10.42
CA PRO A 81 7.78 -21.85 -10.43
C PRO A 81 6.85 -22.13 -11.63
N PRO A 82 6.90 -23.33 -12.23
CA PRO A 82 5.99 -23.68 -13.31
C PRO A 82 4.57 -23.31 -12.89
N GLU A 83 3.77 -22.73 -13.80
CA GLU A 83 2.34 -22.52 -13.59
C GLU A 83 1.64 -23.89 -13.51
N THR A 84 1.90 -24.65 -12.46
CA THR A 84 0.90 -25.55 -11.93
C THR A 84 -0.26 -24.63 -11.59
N GLY A 85 -1.38 -24.74 -12.30
CA GLY A 85 -2.62 -23.97 -12.08
C GLY A 85 -3.23 -24.16 -10.68
N GLN A 86 -2.40 -23.98 -9.65
CA GLN A 86 -2.63 -24.29 -8.26
C GLN A 86 -3.12 -23.03 -7.57
N SER A 87 -4.43 -23.03 -7.36
CA SER A 87 -5.12 -22.61 -6.14
C SER A 87 -4.45 -21.53 -5.29
N VAL A 88 -5.17 -20.43 -5.11
CA VAL A 88 -4.97 -19.51 -3.99
C VAL A 88 -4.95 -20.31 -2.68
N CYS A 89 -3.80 -20.37 -2.00
CA CYS A 89 -3.65 -21.13 -0.78
C CYS A 89 -4.25 -20.34 0.40
N LEU A 90 -5.50 -20.67 0.76
CA LEU A 90 -6.27 -19.98 1.82
C LEU A 90 -5.88 -20.39 3.25
N GLN A 91 -4.89 -21.26 3.42
CA GLN A 91 -4.42 -21.71 4.73
C GLN A 91 -2.92 -21.52 4.84
N LEU A 92 -2.50 -20.80 5.88
CA LEU A 92 -1.09 -20.66 6.23
C LEU A 92 -0.55 -21.98 6.76
N LYS A 93 0.79 -22.13 6.74
CA LYS A 93 1.48 -23.30 7.32
C LYS A 93 1.17 -23.53 8.80
N SER A 94 0.79 -22.46 9.53
CA SER A 94 0.37 -22.51 10.93
C SER A 94 -1.09 -22.95 11.12
N SER A 95 -1.74 -23.51 10.09
CA SER A 95 -3.16 -23.87 10.06
C SER A 95 -4.14 -22.70 10.21
N ALA A 96 -3.65 -21.46 10.23
CA ALA A 96 -4.50 -20.27 10.27
C ALA A 96 -5.25 -20.12 8.94
N GLY A 97 -6.58 -20.10 9.02
CA GLY A 97 -7.46 -19.90 7.87
C GLY A 97 -7.53 -18.42 7.46
N LEU A 98 -7.33 -18.15 6.18
CA LEU A 98 -7.46 -16.81 5.60
C LEU A 98 -8.88 -16.60 5.08
N CYS A 99 -9.37 -15.38 5.26
CA CYS A 99 -10.67 -14.96 4.79
C CYS A 99 -10.77 -15.15 3.28
N ARG A 100 -11.78 -15.93 2.86
CA ARG A 100 -12.06 -16.21 1.44
C ARG A 100 -12.51 -14.98 0.64
N VAL A 101 -12.62 -13.80 1.24
CA VAL A 101 -12.94 -12.55 0.53
C VAL A 101 -11.70 -11.65 0.46
N CYS A 102 -11.18 -11.24 1.62
CA CYS A 102 -10.09 -10.26 1.69
C CYS A 102 -8.68 -10.83 1.85
N GLY A 103 -8.52 -12.11 2.19
CA GLY A 103 -7.21 -12.70 2.46
C GLY A 103 -6.60 -12.38 3.83
N CYS A 104 -7.26 -11.59 4.69
CA CYS A 104 -6.84 -11.38 6.09
C CYS A 104 -7.16 -12.60 6.98
N LEU A 105 -6.77 -12.59 8.25
CA LEU A 105 -7.09 -13.70 9.18
C LEU A 105 -8.62 -13.93 9.28
N GLY A 106 -9.04 -15.18 9.09
CA GLY A 106 -10.44 -15.59 9.14
C GLY A 106 -10.72 -16.53 10.33
N PRO A 107 -10.99 -16.01 11.54
CA PRO A 107 -11.26 -16.87 12.70
C PRO A 107 -12.61 -17.60 12.60
N LYS A 108 -13.54 -17.13 11.76
CA LYS A 108 -14.88 -17.72 11.64
C LYS A 108 -14.93 -18.71 10.50
N THR A 109 -15.30 -19.95 10.80
CA THR A 109 -15.48 -21.00 9.81
C THR A 109 -16.93 -21.07 9.33
N CYS A 110 -17.15 -21.37 8.05
CA CYS A 110 -18.47 -21.64 7.51
C CYS A 110 -19.11 -22.83 8.23
N SER A 111 -20.28 -22.66 8.83
CA SER A 111 -21.01 -23.73 9.53
C SER A 111 -21.57 -24.83 8.63
N ARG A 112 -21.52 -24.65 7.29
CA ARG A 112 -22.04 -25.64 6.33
C ARG A 112 -20.95 -26.53 5.75
N CYS A 113 -19.85 -25.94 5.24
CA CYS A 113 -18.76 -26.73 4.66
C CYS A 113 -17.59 -26.94 5.61
N HIS A 114 -17.47 -26.17 6.68
CA HIS A 114 -16.30 -26.15 7.57
C HIS A 114 -14.94 -25.90 6.88
N LYS A 115 -14.93 -25.53 5.60
CA LYS A 115 -13.73 -25.30 4.77
C LYS A 115 -13.44 -23.82 4.51
N ALA A 116 -14.47 -22.98 4.44
CA ALA A 116 -14.31 -21.56 4.16
C ALA A 116 -14.19 -20.73 5.44
N TYR A 117 -13.24 -19.80 5.47
CA TYR A 117 -12.96 -18.93 6.60
C TYR A 117 -13.31 -17.47 6.28
N TYR A 118 -13.71 -16.70 7.29
CA TYR A 118 -14.14 -15.31 7.16
C TYR A 118 -13.65 -14.46 8.34
N CYS A 119 -13.21 -13.21 8.06
CA CYS A 119 -12.87 -12.25 9.11
C CYS A 119 -14.11 -11.62 9.75
N SER A 120 -15.21 -11.49 8.99
CA SER A 120 -16.43 -10.81 9.43
C SER A 120 -17.70 -11.48 8.91
N LYS A 121 -18.84 -11.17 9.53
CA LYS A 121 -20.16 -11.59 9.05
C LYS A 121 -20.50 -10.95 7.70
N GLU A 122 -19.98 -9.75 7.44
CA GLU A 122 -20.14 -9.04 6.18
C GLU A 122 -19.49 -9.80 5.02
N HIS A 123 -18.22 -10.20 5.16
CA HIS A 123 -17.53 -11.01 4.15
C HIS A 123 -18.16 -12.39 3.97
N GLN A 124 -18.64 -13.00 5.05
CA GLN A 124 -19.39 -14.25 4.95
C GLN A 124 -20.68 -14.08 4.12
N THR A 125 -21.44 -13.01 4.37
CA THR A 125 -22.69 -12.72 3.65
C THR A 125 -22.41 -12.37 2.19
N LEU A 126 -21.34 -11.62 1.92
CA LEU A 126 -20.91 -11.25 0.57
C LEU A 126 -20.57 -12.50 -0.26
N ASP A 127 -19.76 -13.40 0.29
CA ASP A 127 -19.41 -14.66 -0.36
C ASP A 127 -20.65 -15.56 -0.57
N GLN A 128 -21.56 -15.61 0.42
CA GLN A 128 -22.80 -16.40 0.31
C GLN A 128 -23.74 -15.91 -0.79
N LYS A 129 -23.87 -14.59 -1.00
CA LYS A 129 -24.73 -14.02 -2.04
C LYS A 129 -24.34 -14.51 -3.43
N LEU A 130 -23.04 -14.63 -3.70
CA LEU A 130 -22.53 -15.11 -4.99
C LEU A 130 -22.53 -16.64 -5.08
N ARG A 131 -22.34 -17.32 -3.95
CA ARG A 131 -22.35 -18.80 -3.87
C ARG A 131 -23.72 -19.45 -3.83
N TYR A 132 -24.84 -18.70 -3.73
CA TYR A 132 -26.16 -19.32 -3.80
C TYR A 132 -26.39 -20.08 -5.14
N LYS A 133 -25.59 -19.79 -6.18
CA LYS A 133 -25.56 -20.52 -7.45
C LYS A 133 -24.60 -21.73 -7.50
N GLN A 134 -23.64 -21.84 -6.57
CA GLN A 134 -22.63 -22.91 -6.51
C GLN A 134 -22.64 -23.53 -5.11
N ALA A 135 -23.35 -24.65 -4.97
CA ALA A 135 -23.70 -25.22 -3.68
C ALA A 135 -22.48 -25.51 -2.80
N CYS A 136 -22.58 -25.15 -1.52
CA CYS A 136 -21.63 -25.41 -0.43
C CYS A 136 -21.34 -26.90 -0.15
N THR A 137 -21.81 -27.81 -1.01
CA THR A 137 -22.02 -29.24 -0.77
C THR A 137 -21.20 -30.16 -1.66
N GLN A 138 -20.49 -29.66 -2.69
CA GLN A 138 -19.63 -30.51 -3.52
C GLN A 138 -18.17 -30.45 -3.07
N SER A 139 -17.63 -31.63 -2.74
CA SER A 139 -16.53 -31.79 -1.79
C SER A 139 -15.13 -31.59 -2.35
N ASP A 140 -14.85 -31.69 -3.66
CA ASP A 140 -13.44 -31.94 -4.05
C ASP A 140 -12.88 -31.11 -5.22
N HIS A 141 -13.64 -30.19 -5.83
CA HIS A 141 -13.14 -29.47 -7.02
C HIS A 141 -13.46 -27.97 -7.12
N LEU A 142 -14.19 -27.40 -6.15
CA LEU A 142 -14.62 -25.99 -6.16
C LEU A 142 -13.79 -25.09 -5.22
N ASP A 143 -12.80 -25.65 -4.53
CA ASP A 143 -12.04 -24.93 -3.51
C ASP A 143 -11.15 -23.81 -4.09
N HIS A 144 -10.90 -23.81 -5.41
CA HIS A 144 -9.89 -22.97 -6.05
C HIS A 144 -10.41 -21.73 -6.77
N ILE A 145 -11.69 -21.69 -7.17
CA ILE A 145 -12.28 -20.53 -7.87
C ILE A 145 -12.95 -19.63 -6.85
N ILE A 146 -12.28 -18.54 -6.52
CA ILE A 146 -12.83 -17.46 -5.71
C ILE A 146 -13.69 -16.61 -6.65
N PRO A 147 -15.00 -16.45 -6.37
CA PRO A 147 -15.83 -15.52 -7.14
C PRO A 147 -15.30 -14.10 -7.03
N ASP A 148 -15.43 -13.30 -8.08
CA ASP A 148 -15.20 -11.86 -7.96
C ASP A 148 -16.31 -11.25 -7.10
N HIS A 149 -15.95 -10.85 -5.88
CA HIS A 149 -16.89 -10.30 -4.90
C HIS A 149 -17.17 -8.81 -5.12
N ASP A 150 -16.57 -8.17 -6.12
CA ASP A 150 -16.53 -6.71 -6.25
C ASP A 150 -16.11 -6.04 -4.93
N PHE A 151 -15.18 -6.68 -4.21
CA PHE A 151 -14.64 -6.18 -2.94
C PHE A 151 -13.17 -5.77 -3.06
N LEU A 152 -12.41 -6.58 -3.80
CA LEU A 152 -10.98 -6.38 -4.02
C LEU A 152 -10.76 -5.41 -5.17
N PHE A 153 -9.71 -4.60 -5.08
CA PHE A 153 -9.23 -3.88 -6.25
C PHE A 153 -8.66 -4.88 -7.27
N PRO A 154 -8.70 -4.57 -8.59
CA PRO A 154 -8.09 -5.40 -9.60
C PRO A 154 -6.60 -5.62 -9.30
N GLU A 155 -6.16 -6.87 -9.46
CA GLU A 155 -4.78 -7.27 -9.20
C GLU A 155 -3.88 -6.96 -10.42
N PHE A 156 -2.76 -6.28 -10.17
CA PHE A 156 -1.71 -6.07 -11.17
C PHE A 156 -0.34 -6.21 -10.51
N ALA A 157 0.58 -6.88 -11.20
CA ALA A 157 1.99 -6.92 -10.82
C ALA A 157 2.65 -5.56 -11.09
N ILE A 158 3.51 -5.12 -10.18
CA ILE A 158 4.30 -3.91 -10.33
C ILE A 158 5.67 -4.32 -10.87
N VAL A 159 6.03 -3.79 -12.03
CA VAL A 159 7.32 -4.03 -12.66
C VAL A 159 8.27 -2.92 -12.24
N ILE A 160 9.43 -3.29 -11.72
CA ILE A 160 10.50 -2.35 -11.38
C ILE A 160 11.40 -2.21 -12.60
N GLU A 161 11.45 -0.99 -13.14
CA GLU A 161 12.34 -0.65 -14.24
C GLU A 161 13.43 0.28 -13.71
N ALA A 162 14.69 -0.02 -14.05
CA ALA A 162 15.80 0.86 -13.72
C ALA A 162 15.68 2.11 -14.58
N LYS A 163 15.77 3.29 -13.95
CA LYS A 163 15.77 4.55 -14.68
C LYS A 163 17.07 4.64 -15.49
N ASP A 164 16.97 4.86 -16.80
CA ASP A 164 18.12 5.20 -17.63
C ASP A 164 18.76 6.49 -17.11
N GLU A 165 20.09 6.53 -17.00
CA GLU A 165 20.85 7.72 -16.58
C GLU A 165 20.70 8.83 -17.64
N ILE A 166 19.61 9.58 -17.55
CA ILE A 166 19.44 10.82 -18.31
C ILE A 166 20.28 11.87 -17.58
N THR A 167 21.42 12.25 -18.18
CA THR A 167 22.19 13.43 -17.79
C THR A 167 21.27 14.66 -17.80
N PRO A 168 21.04 15.33 -16.68
CA PRO A 168 20.22 16.53 -16.67
C PRO A 168 20.99 17.64 -17.39
N GLU A 169 20.52 18.03 -18.57
CA GLU A 169 20.86 19.36 -19.11
C GLU A 169 20.32 20.39 -18.12
N VAL A 170 21.24 21.23 -17.64
CA VAL A 170 21.00 22.31 -16.70
C VAL A 170 20.02 23.28 -17.34
N VAL A 171 18.74 23.21 -16.94
CA VAL A 171 17.82 24.32 -17.19
C VAL A 171 18.03 25.29 -16.03
N GLU A 172 18.89 26.29 -16.26
CA GLU A 172 18.93 27.48 -15.44
C GLU A 172 17.51 28.06 -15.38
N LYS A 173 17.05 28.38 -14.17
CA LYS A 173 15.87 29.21 -13.98
C LYS A 173 16.38 30.54 -13.45
N GLU A 174 16.59 31.49 -14.36
CA GLU A 174 16.76 32.88 -14.02
C GLU A 174 15.59 33.38 -13.15
N ASP A 175 15.95 34.17 -12.14
CA ASP A 175 15.08 34.98 -11.31
C ASP A 175 14.36 36.05 -12.15
N TYR A 176 13.06 36.25 -11.91
CA TYR A 176 12.30 37.35 -12.51
C TYR A 176 11.50 38.13 -11.43
N LEU A 177 12.20 39.12 -10.87
CA LEU A 177 11.79 40.49 -10.49
C LEU A 177 10.61 40.75 -9.53
N GLU A 178 10.98 41.37 -8.41
CA GLU A 178 10.21 42.30 -7.58
C GLU A 178 9.74 43.54 -8.37
N ILE A 179 8.50 43.99 -8.15
CA ILE A 179 8.09 45.39 -8.31
C ILE A 179 7.15 45.76 -7.15
N ILE A 180 7.51 46.81 -6.41
CA ILE A 180 6.79 47.39 -5.26
C ILE A 180 5.71 48.38 -5.72
N GLY A 181 4.56 48.42 -5.04
CA GLY A 181 3.59 49.52 -5.06
C GLY A 181 2.72 49.52 -3.80
N SER A 182 2.37 50.71 -3.27
CA SER A 182 2.00 50.98 -1.87
C SER A 182 0.52 51.41 -1.67
N MET A 183 -0.03 51.02 -0.51
CA MET A 183 -1.21 51.52 0.27
C MET A 183 -2.65 51.05 -0.04
N GLY A 184 -3.19 50.22 0.87
CA GLY A 184 -4.61 49.95 1.10
C GLY A 184 -4.89 48.88 2.18
N ASP A 185 -5.34 49.30 3.35
CA ASP A 185 -5.44 48.56 4.64
C ASP A 185 -6.19 47.19 4.60
N ALA A 186 -5.57 46.17 5.20
CA ALA A 186 -6.07 44.83 5.59
C ALA A 186 -6.67 43.88 4.52
N LEU A 187 -7.33 44.37 3.47
CA LEU A 187 -7.92 43.51 2.41
C LEU A 187 -6.91 43.22 1.28
N GLU A 188 -6.01 44.16 0.99
CA GLU A 188 -4.96 43.95 -0.02
C GLU A 188 -3.87 42.98 0.46
N GLU A 189 -3.55 42.97 1.76
CA GLU A 189 -2.63 41.97 2.33
C GLU A 189 -3.21 40.56 2.20
N GLU A 190 -4.52 40.40 2.40
CA GLU A 190 -5.21 39.12 2.24
C GLU A 190 -5.21 38.69 0.76
N LEU A 191 -5.56 39.60 -0.16
CA LEU A 191 -5.56 39.35 -1.61
C LEU A 191 -4.14 39.06 -2.17
N ASP A 192 -3.12 39.78 -1.71
CA ASP A 192 -1.73 39.56 -2.09
C ASP A 192 -1.17 38.26 -1.48
N SER A 193 -1.58 37.92 -0.25
CA SER A 193 -1.26 36.61 0.35
C SER A 193 -1.89 35.45 -0.43
N MET A 194 -3.14 35.61 -0.90
CA MET A 194 -3.84 34.63 -1.74
C MET A 194 -3.15 34.49 -3.10
N ALA A 195 -2.83 35.59 -3.77
CA ALA A 195 -2.14 35.58 -5.07
C ALA A 195 -0.75 34.92 -4.96
N LYS A 196 0.00 35.23 -3.90
CA LYS A 196 1.30 34.60 -3.62
C LYS A 196 1.15 33.10 -3.33
N HIS A 197 0.13 32.71 -2.57
CA HIS A 197 -0.14 31.30 -2.28
C HIS A 197 -0.46 30.51 -3.55
N GLU A 198 -1.36 31.02 -4.41
CA GLU A 198 -1.69 30.43 -5.70
C GLU A 198 -0.44 30.28 -6.59
N SER A 199 0.39 31.32 -6.66
CA SER A 199 1.64 31.27 -7.43
C SER A 199 2.62 30.20 -6.92
N ARG A 200 2.67 29.98 -5.60
CA ARG A 200 3.53 28.96 -4.98
C ARG A 200 3.01 27.56 -5.25
N GLU A 201 1.71 27.33 -5.06
CA GLU A 201 1.08 26.05 -5.32
C GLU A 201 1.18 25.68 -6.81
N ASP A 202 0.98 26.63 -7.72
CA ASP A 202 1.19 26.43 -9.15
C ASP A 202 2.64 26.03 -9.45
N ASN A 203 3.62 26.70 -8.84
CA ASN A 203 5.03 26.35 -9.03
C ASN A 203 5.36 24.93 -8.54
N ILE A 204 4.80 24.50 -7.41
CA ILE A 204 4.98 23.14 -6.89
C ILE A 204 4.34 22.13 -7.83
N PHE A 205 3.11 22.39 -8.27
CA PHE A 205 2.38 21.52 -9.19
C PHE A 205 3.06 21.42 -10.56
N GLN A 206 3.63 22.51 -11.08
CA GLN A 206 4.39 22.48 -12.33
C GLN A 206 5.68 21.66 -12.19
N LYS A 207 6.42 21.82 -11.08
CA LYS A 207 7.61 20.97 -10.80
C LYS A 207 7.24 19.49 -10.76
N PHE A 208 6.14 19.16 -10.10
CA PHE A 208 5.59 17.81 -10.06
C PHE A 208 5.27 17.29 -11.47
N LYS A 209 4.54 18.07 -12.28
CA LYS A 209 4.18 17.71 -13.66
C LYS A 209 5.41 17.49 -14.55
N THR A 210 6.40 18.39 -14.50
CA THR A 210 7.65 18.24 -15.27
C THR A 210 8.36 16.95 -14.91
N GLN A 211 8.43 16.60 -13.63
CA GLN A 211 9.15 15.42 -13.19
C GLN A 211 8.45 14.10 -13.58
N ILE A 212 7.12 14.12 -13.65
CA ILE A 212 6.30 12.95 -14.03
C ILE A 212 6.13 12.82 -15.53
N ALA A 213 6.27 13.91 -16.28
CA ALA A 213 6.19 13.87 -17.74
C ALA A 213 7.20 12.89 -18.36
N PHE A 214 8.31 12.62 -17.68
CA PHE A 214 9.30 11.62 -18.10
C PHE A 214 8.78 10.18 -18.00
N GLU A 215 7.92 9.88 -17.02
CA GLU A 215 7.34 8.55 -16.85
C GLU A 215 5.88 8.67 -16.34
N PRO A 216 4.92 8.98 -17.24
CA PRO A 216 3.55 9.27 -16.85
C PRO A 216 2.78 8.04 -16.34
N ALA A 217 3.26 6.83 -16.64
CA ALA A 217 2.69 5.59 -16.12
C ALA A 217 3.22 5.24 -14.71
N GLN A 218 4.18 5.99 -14.18
CA GLN A 218 4.78 5.75 -12.88
C GLN A 218 3.73 5.76 -11.76
N ILE A 219 3.52 4.61 -11.13
CA ILE A 219 2.66 4.46 -9.94
C ILE A 219 3.45 4.48 -8.63
N LEU A 220 4.76 4.27 -8.70
CA LEU A 220 5.65 4.17 -7.56
C LEU A 220 6.99 4.83 -7.87
N ARG A 221 7.51 5.61 -6.92
CA ARG A 221 8.88 6.12 -6.96
C ARG A 221 9.64 5.66 -5.73
N TYR A 222 10.56 4.72 -5.94
CA TYR A 222 11.48 4.29 -4.90
C TYR A 222 12.69 5.23 -4.84
N GLY A 223 13.13 5.57 -3.63
CA GLY A 223 14.19 6.53 -3.43
C GLY A 223 14.54 6.71 -1.97
N ARG A 224 15.31 5.79 -1.40
CA ARG A 224 15.66 5.90 0.02
C ARG A 224 16.56 7.09 0.28
N GLY A 225 16.13 7.98 1.18
CA GLY A 225 16.88 9.16 1.62
C GLY A 225 16.84 10.35 0.67
N ILE A 226 16.11 10.26 -0.44
CA ILE A 226 15.91 11.40 -1.33
C ILE A 226 14.68 12.20 -0.91
N ALA A 227 14.58 13.45 -1.36
CA ALA A 227 13.38 14.23 -1.11
C ALA A 227 12.16 13.66 -1.86
N PRO A 228 10.99 13.55 -1.20
CA PRO A 228 9.73 13.26 -1.89
C PRO A 228 9.35 14.41 -2.84
N ILE A 229 8.59 14.08 -3.87
CA ILE A 229 8.01 15.05 -4.80
C ILE A 229 6.54 15.24 -4.42
N TRP A 230 6.15 16.48 -4.14
CA TRP A 230 4.82 16.83 -3.67
C TRP A 230 3.99 17.49 -4.77
N ILE A 231 2.67 17.26 -4.74
CA ILE A 231 1.70 17.87 -5.67
C ILE A 231 1.28 19.26 -5.21
N SER A 232 1.29 19.46 -3.89
CA SER A 232 0.87 20.69 -3.21
C SER A 232 1.88 21.00 -2.11
N GLY A 233 2.03 22.29 -1.80
CA GLY A 233 2.79 22.77 -0.65
C GLY A 233 2.03 22.62 0.67
N GLU A 234 0.76 22.20 0.62
CA GLU A 234 -0.08 21.93 1.78
C GLU A 234 0.02 20.47 2.23
N ASN A 235 -0.27 20.22 3.51
CA ASN A 235 -0.33 18.87 4.10
C ASN A 235 0.96 18.04 3.92
N ILE A 236 2.11 18.70 3.69
CA ILE A 236 3.42 18.06 3.67
C ILE A 236 3.81 17.72 5.12
N PRO A 237 4.00 16.44 5.46
CA PRO A 237 4.40 16.03 6.81
C PRO A 237 5.73 16.69 7.20
N GLN A 238 5.75 17.33 8.37
CA GLN A 238 6.97 17.85 8.96
C GLN A 238 7.63 16.78 9.84
N GLU A 239 8.89 16.99 10.25
CA GLU A 239 9.63 16.04 11.09
C GLU A 239 8.86 15.69 12.38
N LYS A 240 8.17 16.67 12.98
CA LYS A 240 7.29 16.49 14.15
C LYS A 240 6.03 15.63 13.91
N ASP A 241 5.56 15.58 12.66
CA ASP A 241 4.36 14.84 12.28
C ASP A 241 4.70 13.38 11.95
N ILE A 242 6.00 13.07 11.82
CA ILE A 242 6.53 11.74 11.61
C ILE A 242 6.81 11.13 12.98
N PRO A 243 6.07 10.09 13.40
CA PRO A 243 6.24 9.55 14.75
C PRO A 243 7.68 9.11 15.04
N GLU A 244 8.22 9.49 16.20
CA GLU A 244 9.48 8.96 16.69
C GLU A 244 9.31 7.49 17.12
N ASN A 245 10.42 6.74 17.21
CA ASN A 245 10.33 5.35 17.66
C ASN A 245 10.33 5.34 19.18
N ILE A 246 9.60 4.40 19.77
CA ILE A 246 9.74 4.06 21.18
C ILE A 246 10.90 3.05 21.37
N LEU A 247 11.30 2.33 20.30
CA LEU A 247 12.23 1.20 20.37
C LEU A 247 13.68 1.50 19.90
N CYS A 248 13.92 2.63 19.22
CA CYS A 248 15.29 3.03 18.81
C CYS A 248 15.38 4.52 18.48
N ASP A 249 16.55 5.12 18.72
CA ASP A 249 16.79 6.56 18.48
C ASP A 249 17.07 6.90 16.99
N ALA A 250 16.96 5.92 16.09
CA ALA A 250 17.19 6.14 14.68
C ALA A 250 16.09 7.05 14.10
N LYS A 251 16.48 8.06 13.31
CA LYS A 251 15.52 8.92 12.61
C LYS A 251 14.83 8.16 11.47
N ARG A 252 13.59 8.55 11.17
CA ARG A 252 12.91 8.09 9.95
C ARG A 252 13.40 8.89 8.75
N MET A 253 13.53 8.21 7.62
CA MET A 253 13.90 8.78 6.34
C MET A 253 12.92 8.30 5.28
N PHE A 254 12.69 9.13 4.27
CA PHE A 254 11.89 8.74 3.12
C PHE A 254 12.43 7.46 2.48
N GLU A 255 11.55 6.53 2.11
CA GLU A 255 11.91 5.31 1.37
C GLU A 255 11.31 5.31 -0.02
N PHE A 256 10.01 5.53 -0.14
CA PHE A 256 9.32 5.58 -1.42
C PHE A 256 8.02 6.38 -1.34
N GLN A 257 7.49 6.76 -2.50
CA GLN A 257 6.17 7.38 -2.61
C GLN A 257 5.29 6.62 -3.60
N VAL A 258 4.00 6.54 -3.28
CA VAL A 258 2.95 6.05 -4.17
C VAL A 258 2.32 7.25 -4.86
N MET A 259 2.28 7.16 -6.19
CA MET A 259 1.86 8.24 -7.07
C MET A 259 0.32 8.20 -7.29
N PRO A 260 -0.34 9.33 -7.57
CA PRO A 260 -1.79 9.37 -7.78
C PRO A 260 -2.22 8.57 -9.02
N GLN A 261 -1.31 8.35 -9.97
CA GLN A 261 -1.50 7.53 -11.18
C GLN A 261 -2.05 6.14 -10.85
N LEU A 262 -1.69 5.60 -9.67
CA LEU A 262 -2.19 4.30 -9.21
C LEU A 262 -3.73 4.26 -9.14
N LEU A 263 -4.39 5.39 -8.83
CA LEU A 263 -5.85 5.51 -8.76
C LEU A 263 -6.54 5.11 -10.07
N ASN A 264 -5.90 5.38 -11.22
CA ASN A 264 -6.43 5.02 -12.55
C ASN A 264 -6.57 3.51 -12.72
N TYR A 265 -5.71 2.73 -12.05
CA TYR A 265 -5.68 1.28 -12.15
C TYR A 265 -6.57 0.60 -11.11
N LEU A 266 -6.92 1.27 -10.01
CA LEU A 266 -7.79 0.72 -8.97
C LEU A 266 -9.22 0.47 -9.44
N LYS A 267 -9.68 1.14 -10.52
CA LYS A 267 -11.08 1.09 -10.98
C LYS A 267 -12.07 1.32 -9.81
N ALA A 268 -11.73 2.23 -8.88
CA ALA A 268 -12.43 2.41 -7.60
C ALA A 268 -13.93 2.74 -7.74
N GLY A 269 -14.33 3.30 -8.89
CA GLY A 269 -15.74 3.51 -9.25
C GLY A 269 -16.60 2.23 -9.23
N ARG A 270 -16.00 1.04 -9.45
CA ARG A 270 -16.72 -0.25 -9.35
C ARG A 270 -17.19 -0.56 -7.94
N LEU A 271 -16.47 -0.10 -6.92
CA LEU A 271 -16.78 -0.38 -5.52
C LEU A 271 -17.80 0.60 -4.94
N GLY A 272 -18.26 1.60 -5.72
CA GLY A 272 -19.02 2.75 -5.19
C GLY A 272 -18.22 3.54 -4.15
N LYS A 273 -16.89 3.48 -4.21
CA LYS A 273 -15.96 4.10 -3.25
C LYS A 273 -15.16 5.18 -3.97
N SER A 274 -15.17 6.40 -3.46
CA SER A 274 -14.16 7.40 -3.80
C SER A 274 -12.95 7.16 -2.90
N ILE A 275 -11.84 6.77 -3.52
CA ILE A 275 -10.52 6.81 -2.90
C ILE A 275 -9.72 7.82 -3.70
N ASP A 276 -9.07 8.73 -3.00
CA ASP A 276 -8.31 9.80 -3.61
C ASP A 276 -7.14 10.17 -2.69
N TRP A 277 -6.01 10.48 -3.30
CA TRP A 277 -4.83 10.99 -2.62
C TRP A 277 -3.95 11.75 -3.61
N GLY A 278 -3.26 12.77 -3.12
CA GLY A 278 -2.20 13.43 -3.88
C GLY A 278 -0.95 12.55 -3.93
N ILE A 279 -0.27 12.40 -2.79
CA ILE A 279 0.94 11.57 -2.65
C ILE A 279 0.87 10.80 -1.34
N LEU A 280 1.17 9.50 -1.40
CA LEU A 280 1.43 8.71 -0.18
C LEU A 280 2.94 8.56 -0.04
N ALA A 281 3.54 9.26 0.92
CA ALA A 281 4.96 9.16 1.21
C ALA A 281 5.20 8.17 2.37
N VAL A 282 6.17 7.29 2.20
CA VAL A 282 6.51 6.25 3.17
C VAL A 282 7.90 6.52 3.75
N PHE A 283 7.99 6.61 5.08
CA PHE A 283 9.25 6.91 5.79
C PHE A 283 9.70 5.76 6.70
N THR A 284 10.82 5.14 6.38
CA THR A 284 11.35 4.02 7.17
C THR A 284 12.47 4.43 8.10
N TRP A 285 12.79 3.58 9.08
CA TRP A 285 13.98 3.79 9.91
C TRP A 285 15.25 3.81 9.06
N ALA A 286 16.14 4.77 9.37
CA ALA A 286 17.48 4.80 8.79
C ALA A 286 18.29 3.54 9.11
N GLU A 287 17.98 2.88 10.23
CA GLU A 287 18.66 1.67 10.69
C GLU A 287 17.68 0.51 10.90
N SER A 288 18.21 -0.71 10.77
CA SER A 288 17.46 -1.92 11.11
C SER A 288 17.41 -2.08 12.62
N CYS A 289 16.42 -1.45 13.25
CA CYS A 289 16.21 -1.61 14.69
C CYS A 289 15.73 -3.05 14.97
N SER A 290 16.43 -3.75 15.86
CA SER A 290 15.97 -5.05 16.36
C SER A 290 14.66 -4.84 17.08
N LEU A 291 13.60 -5.51 16.62
CA LEU A 291 12.40 -5.68 17.42
C LEU A 291 12.85 -6.38 18.70
N GLY A 292 12.84 -5.64 19.81
CA GLY A 292 13.05 -6.24 21.13
C GLY A 292 12.12 -7.45 21.25
N THR A 293 12.65 -8.56 21.72
CA THR A 293 11.83 -9.70 22.13
C THR A 293 10.89 -9.24 23.24
N GLY A 294 9.59 -9.07 22.93
CA GLY A 294 8.54 -8.58 23.83
C GLY A 294 8.19 -7.12 23.52
N SER A 295 6.95 -6.72 23.28
CA SER A 295 5.72 -7.16 23.93
C SER A 295 4.52 -7.04 22.99
N THR A 296 3.60 -8.00 23.11
CA THR A 296 2.16 -7.80 22.89
C THR A 296 1.66 -6.65 23.75
N GLU A 297 0.97 -5.69 23.13
CA GLU A 297 -0.20 -5.00 23.68
C GLU A 297 -1.16 -4.66 22.55
#